data_AF-A0A8S3BYT1-F1
#
_entry.id   AF-A0A8S3BYT1-F1
#
_cell.length_a   1.000
_cell.length_b   1.000
_cell.length_c   1.000
_cell.angle_alpha   90.00
_cell.angle_beta   90.00
_cell.angle_gamma   90.00
#
_symmetry.space_group_name_H-M   'P 1'
#
loop_
_entity.id
_entity.type
_entity.pdbx_description
1 polymer ?
#
loop_
_entity_poly.entity_id
_entity_poly.type
_entity_poly.pdbx_seq_one_letter_code
_entity_poly.pdbx_strand_id
1 'polypeptide(L)' 'QDADGWCPIHAAAFWCQQPTLTQLIEAGADIYEKIPDGRSAVDLCEDPDIRSYM' A
#
# COMPACT_ATOMS: atom_id res chain seq x y z
N GLN A 1 5.85 -9.62 -5.16
CA GLN A 1 5.36 -8.78 -6.28
C GLN A 1 4.55 -9.68 -7.21
N ASP A 2 3.38 -9.22 -7.66
CA ASP A 2 2.59 -9.90 -8.69
C ASP A 2 3.09 -9.53 -10.11
N ALA A 3 2.32 -9.90 -11.14
CA ALA A 3 2.66 -9.62 -12.54
C ALA A 3 2.74 -8.11 -12.85
N ASP A 4 2.05 -7.27 -12.07
CA ASP A 4 2.06 -5.82 -12.18
C ASP A 4 3.07 -5.17 -11.23
N GLY A 5 3.89 -5.98 -10.54
CA GLY A 5 4.87 -5.52 -9.56
C GLY A 5 4.28 -5.19 -8.19
N TRP A 6 3.00 -5.46 -7.95
CA TRP A 6 2.33 -5.10 -6.70
C TRP A 6 2.78 -6.01 -5.56
N CYS A 7 3.20 -5.38 -4.48
CA CYS A 7 3.28 -6.02 -3.16
C CYS A 7 1.90 -6.06 -2.50
N PRO A 8 1.66 -6.95 -1.51
CA PRO A 8 0.38 -7.03 -0.79
C PRO A 8 -0.10 -5.69 -0.24
N ILE A 9 0.84 -4.80 0.12
CA ILE A 9 0.54 -3.46 0.62
C ILE A 9 -0.06 -2.52 -0.44
N HIS A 10 0.30 -2.70 -1.72
CA HIS A 10 -0.29 -1.94 -2.83
C HIS A 10 -1.76 -2.33 -3.02
N ALA A 11 -2.07 -3.63 -2.98
CA ALA A 11 -3.44 -4.10 -3.03
C ALA A 11 -4.23 -3.60 -1.81
N ALA A 12 -3.67 -3.72 -0.60
CA ALA A 12 -4.34 -3.25 0.61
C ALA A 12 -4.61 -1.73 0.59
N ALA A 13 -3.67 -0.94 0.06
CA ALA A 13 -3.82 0.50 -0.12
C ALA A 13 -4.89 0.85 -1.17
N PHE A 14 -4.86 0.18 -2.33
CA PHE A 14 -5.81 0.40 -3.42
C PHE A 14 -7.26 0.09 -3.02
N TRP A 15 -7.46 -0.92 -2.17
CA TRP A 15 -8.77 -1.29 -1.64
C TRP A 15 -9.11 -0.63 -0.29
N CYS A 16 -8.29 0.31 0.19
CA CYS A 16 -8.46 1.02 1.46
C CYS A 16 -8.70 0.06 2.67
N GLN A 17 -8.00 -1.08 2.69
CA GLN A 17 -8.16 -2.11 3.72
C GLN A 17 -7.29 -1.79 4.94
N GLN A 18 -7.74 -0.86 5.78
CA GLN A 18 -6.98 -0.39 6.95
C GLN A 18 -6.45 -1.52 7.85
N PRO A 19 -7.22 -2.55 8.24
CA PRO A 19 -6.69 -3.62 9.11
C PRO A 19 -5.55 -4.40 8.46
N THR A 20 -5.65 -4.65 7.14
CA THR A 20 -4.62 -5.35 6.37
C THR A 20 -3.37 -4.49 6.20
N LEU A 21 -3.55 -3.18 5.96
CA LEU A 21 -2.45 -2.21 5.91
C LEU A 21 -1.69 -2.17 7.22
N THR A 22 -2.38 -2.06 8.36
CA THR A 22 -1.75 -2.10 9.69
C THR A 22 -0.88 -3.34 9.85
N GLN A 23 -1.41 -4.53 9.56
CA GLN A 23 -0.64 -5.77 9.68
C GLN A 23 0.58 -5.81 8.76
N LEU A 24 0.47 -5.28 7.55
CA LEU A 24 1.58 -5.25 6.59
C LEU A 24 2.66 -4.25 7.00
N ILE A 25 2.27 -3.06 7.46
CA ILE A 25 3.18 -2.03 7.97
C ILE A 25 3.91 -2.55 9.22
N GLU A 26 3.20 -3.18 10.16
CA GLU A 26 3.78 -3.82 11.34
C GLU A 26 4.74 -4.96 10.98
N ALA A 27 4.46 -5.68 9.88
CA ALA A 27 5.36 -6.69 9.34
C ALA A 27 6.58 -6.11 8.61
N GLY A 28 6.71 -4.78 8.51
CA GLY A 28 7.83 -4.08 7.87
C GLY A 28 7.70 -3.93 6.36
N ALA A 29 6.48 -3.96 5.82
CA ALA A 29 6.25 -3.69 4.41
C ALA A 29 6.54 -2.21 4.07
N ASP A 30 7.22 -2.00 2.95
CA ASP A 30 7.58 -0.65 2.48
C ASP A 30 6.39 0.00 1.75
N ILE A 31 5.87 1.08 2.34
CA ILE A 31 4.77 1.87 1.78
C ILE A 31 5.23 2.82 0.65
N TYR A 32 6.53 3.08 0.53
CA TYR A 32 7.13 3.97 -0.46
C TYR A 32 7.75 3.23 -1.64
N GLU A 33 7.76 1.89 -1.59
CA GLU A 33 8.17 1.06 -2.72
C GLU A 33 7.31 1.42 -3.93
N LYS A 34 7.95 1.67 -5.07
CA LYS A 34 7.25 2.02 -6.30
C LYS A 34 7.04 0.78 -7.15
N ILE A 35 5.80 0.58 -7.58
CA ILE A 35 5.47 -0.40 -8.62
C ILE A 35 5.94 0.10 -10.00
N PRO A 36 6.01 -0.76 -11.03
CA PRO A 36 6.35 -0.40 -12.40
C PRO A 36 5.58 0.80 -12.98
N ASP A 37 4.36 1.04 -12.51
CA ASP A 37 3.54 2.21 -12.88
C ASP A 37 4.03 3.54 -12.23
N GLY A 38 5.07 3.49 -11.41
CA GLY A 38 5.68 4.65 -10.74
C GLY A 38 4.97 5.13 -9.47
N ARG A 39 3.84 4.50 -9.12
CA ARG A 39 3.06 4.76 -7.90
C ARG A 39 3.55 3.90 -6.73
N SER A 40 3.40 4.39 -5.52
CA SER A 40 3.62 3.63 -4.28
C SER A 40 2.30 3.30 -3.57
N ALA A 41 2.34 2.52 -2.49
CA ALA A 41 1.13 2.21 -1.72
C ALA A 41 0.42 3.48 -1.21
N VAL A 42 1.18 4.48 -0.73
CA VAL A 42 0.60 5.77 -0.33
C VAL A 42 0.03 6.59 -1.49
N ASP A 43 0.53 6.41 -2.71
CA ASP A 43 -0.03 7.06 -3.91
C ASP A 43 -1.31 6.36 -4.40
N LEU A 44 -1.44 5.05 -4.15
CA LEU A 44 -2.63 4.27 -4.49
C LEU A 44 -3.77 4.46 -3.50
N CYS A 45 -3.48 4.89 -2.27
CA CYS A 45 -4.49 5.13 -1.25
C CYS A 45 -5.20 6.47 -1.51
N GLU A 46 -6.49 6.41 -1.88
CA GLU A 46 -7.32 7.59 -2.12
C GLU A 46 -7.96 8.15 -0.84
N ASP A 47 -7.96 7.38 0.25
CA ASP A 47 -8.54 7.77 1.54
C ASP A 47 -7.50 8.57 2.38
N PRO A 48 -7.75 9.86 2.67
CA PRO A 48 -6.81 10.70 3.40
C PRO A 48 -6.63 10.29 4.87
N ASP A 49 -7.64 9.68 5.50
CA ASP A 49 -7.56 9.24 6.89
C ASP A 49 -6.65 8.00 6.99
N ILE A 50 -6.81 7.05 6.07
CA ILE A 50 -5.95 5.87 5.99
C ILE A 50 -4.53 6.26 5.56
N ARG A 51 -4.40 7.18 4.60
CA ARG A 51 -3.09 7.66 4.14
C ARG A 51 -2.32 8.42 5.22
N SER A 52 -3.01 9.08 6.15
CA SER A 52 -2.38 9.72 7.31
C SER A 52 -1.87 8.72 8.35
N TYR A 53 -2.36 7.48 8.29
CA TYR A 53 -1.98 6.39 9.20
C TYR A 53 -0.82 5.54 8.66
N MET A 54 -0.60 5.52 7.33
CA MET A 54 0.56 4.89 6.69
C MET A 54 1.84 5.66 6.95
#